data_AF-A0A563CDZ7-F1
#
_entry.id   AF-A0A563CDZ7-F1
#
_cell.length_a   1.000
_cell.length_b   1.000
_cell.length_c   1.000
_cell.angle_alpha   90.00
_cell.angle_beta   90.00
_cell.angle_gamma   90.00
#
_symmetry.space_group_name_H-M   'P 1'
#
loop_
_entity.id
_entity.type
_entity.pdbx_description
1 polymer ?
#
loop_
_entity_poly.entity_id
_entity_poly.type
_entity_poly.pdbx_seq_one_letter_code
_entity_poly.pdbx_strand_id
1 'polypeptide(L)'
;MKTTVKKLSDTKVQLSVSLEPSELAAAEQVSLAKLARNIKVPGFRKGKVPASVAAKHVSPSALQEQILENAISKAVAEAFINEDIQALERPNVEVKKFVPGAELEFTAEAVVVPPVKLGDYKNLKAKKAAAKVEASEVNEVIERIRQSYVKKTEAKRTAKNGDEVIIDFTGKKGGTAFDGGSAKDFALKLGSGQFIPGFEEGVAGHKAGDEFDLELTFPKDYHAKEMAGQKVVFSIKLHKVNELELPKLDDEFAAKCGPFTEMKELKADIKRELAE
;
A
#
# COMPACT_ATOMS: atom_id res chain seq x y z
N MET A 1 33.94 -16.15 33.17
CA MET A 1 32.52 -15.80 33.39
C MET A 1 31.69 -16.98 33.91
N LYS A 2 30.89 -16.79 34.95
CA LYS A 2 29.82 -17.73 35.35
C LYS A 2 28.45 -17.09 35.10
N THR A 3 27.62 -17.76 34.31
CA THR A 3 26.24 -17.34 34.01
C THR A 3 25.24 -18.28 34.68
N THR A 4 24.18 -17.72 35.26
CA THR A 4 23.05 -18.50 35.77
C THR A 4 21.76 -17.90 35.21
N VAL A 5 21.05 -18.69 34.41
CA VAL A 5 19.78 -18.30 33.79
C VAL A 5 18.62 -18.67 34.69
N LYS A 6 17.81 -17.70 35.09
CA LYS A 6 16.56 -17.91 35.82
C LYS A 6 15.39 -17.40 34.99
N LYS A 7 14.48 -18.30 34.60
CA LYS A 7 13.22 -17.93 33.96
C LYS A 7 12.25 -17.45 35.05
N LEU A 8 11.87 -16.16 35.00
CA LEU A 8 10.91 -15.57 35.94
C LEU A 8 9.47 -15.74 35.44
N SER A 9 9.27 -15.74 34.13
CA SER A 9 7.97 -16.00 33.47
C SER A 9 8.18 -16.41 32.01
N ASP A 10 7.11 -16.77 31.29
CA ASP A 10 7.17 -17.14 29.87
C ASP A 10 7.78 -16.04 28.98
N THR A 11 7.72 -14.78 29.42
CA THR A 11 8.23 -13.61 28.70
C THR A 11 9.36 -12.88 29.43
N LYS A 12 9.82 -13.34 30.61
CA LYS A 12 10.89 -12.67 31.36
C LYS A 12 11.97 -13.64 31.81
N VAL A 13 13.21 -13.30 31.50
CA VAL A 13 14.41 -14.04 31.91
C VAL A 13 15.34 -13.12 32.68
N GLN A 14 15.87 -13.62 33.79
CA GLN A 14 16.90 -12.97 34.60
C GLN A 14 18.20 -13.77 34.51
N LEU A 15 19.26 -13.12 34.06
CA LEU A 15 20.60 -13.67 33.98
C LEU A 15 21.43 -13.10 35.14
N SER A 16 21.92 -13.97 36.01
CA SER A 16 22.92 -13.60 37.01
C SER A 16 24.30 -13.88 36.43
N VAL A 17 25.14 -12.87 36.34
CA VAL A 17 26.48 -12.98 35.76
C VAL A 17 27.50 -12.59 36.82
N SER A 18 28.50 -13.45 37.01
CA SER A 18 29.69 -13.20 37.83
C SER A 18 30.93 -13.24 36.93
N LEU A 19 31.70 -12.14 36.94
CA LEU A 19 32.89 -11.93 36.12
C LEU A 19 34.15 -12.18 36.95
N GLU A 20 35.12 -12.87 36.34
CA GLU A 20 36.42 -13.16 36.97
C GLU A 20 37.42 -11.99 36.79
N PRO A 21 38.47 -11.88 37.64
CA PRO A 21 39.47 -10.81 37.57
C PRO A 21 40.14 -10.65 36.19
N SER A 22 40.29 -11.76 35.45
CA SER A 22 40.89 -11.78 34.11
C SER A 22 40.06 -11.05 33.06
N GLU A 23 38.73 -11.13 33.15
CA GLU A 23 37.80 -10.46 32.24
C GLU A 23 37.67 -8.97 32.56
N LEU A 24 37.77 -8.62 33.85
CA LEU A 24 37.85 -7.23 34.32
C LEU A 24 39.14 -6.54 33.86
N ALA A 25 40.28 -7.23 33.86
CA ALA A 25 41.55 -6.69 33.35
C ALA A 25 41.50 -6.40 31.83
N ALA A 26 40.80 -7.24 31.06
CA ALA A 26 40.58 -6.99 29.63
C ALA A 26 39.66 -5.78 29.40
N ALA A 27 38.59 -5.65 30.19
CA ALA A 27 37.70 -4.49 30.15
C ALA A 27 38.41 -3.19 30.59
N GLU A 28 39.34 -3.28 31.54
CA GLU A 28 40.20 -2.19 31.99
C GLU A 28 41.10 -1.65 30.89
N GLN A 29 41.77 -2.53 30.14
CA GLN A 29 42.60 -2.11 29.00
C GLN A 29 41.80 -1.40 27.91
N VAL A 30 40.60 -1.90 27.59
CA VAL A 30 39.70 -1.27 26.60
C VAL A 30 39.18 0.08 27.10
N SER A 31 38.81 0.17 28.37
CA SER A 31 38.31 1.40 28.99
C SER A 31 39.42 2.46 29.08
N LEU A 32 40.64 2.05 29.44
CA LEU A 32 41.83 2.91 29.41
C LEU A 32 42.13 3.42 28.00
N ALA A 33 42.02 2.57 26.97
CA ALA A 33 42.23 3.00 25.58
C ALA A 33 41.17 4.00 25.10
N LYS A 34 39.91 3.85 25.52
CA LYS A 34 38.82 4.81 25.22
C LYS A 34 39.02 6.13 25.96
N LEU A 35 39.36 6.08 27.25
CA LEU A 35 39.60 7.27 28.07
C LEU A 35 40.87 8.03 27.63
N ALA A 36 41.94 7.32 27.25
CA ALA A 36 43.16 7.90 26.70
C ALA A 36 42.93 8.72 25.42
N ARG A 37 41.85 8.43 24.66
CA ARG A 37 41.48 9.23 23.48
C ARG A 37 40.90 10.59 23.83
N ASN A 38 40.23 10.70 24.98
CA ASN A 38 39.52 11.90 25.40
C ASN A 38 40.32 12.79 26.35
N ILE A 39 41.38 12.28 26.98
CA ILE A 39 42.17 13.02 27.98
C ILE A 39 43.22 13.91 27.30
N LYS A 40 43.35 15.14 27.82
CA LYS A 40 44.40 16.10 27.44
C LYS A 40 45.55 15.99 28.44
N VAL A 41 46.61 15.30 28.05
CA VAL A 41 47.84 15.17 28.86
C VAL A 41 48.91 16.13 28.35
N PRO A 42 49.56 16.94 29.20
CA PRO A 42 50.69 17.78 28.82
C PRO A 42 51.81 16.95 28.17
N GLY A 43 52.29 17.38 27.00
CA GLY A 43 53.35 16.69 26.25
C GLY A 43 52.89 15.64 25.23
N PHE A 44 51.60 15.27 25.21
CA PHE A 44 51.05 14.31 24.24
C PHE A 44 49.91 14.91 23.41
N ARG A 45 49.89 14.62 22.10
CA ARG A 45 48.76 14.99 21.23
C ARG A 45 47.52 14.21 21.64
N LYS A 46 46.38 14.90 21.78
CA LYS A 46 45.06 14.30 22.08
C LYS A 46 44.82 13.07 21.20
N GLY A 47 44.49 11.93 21.79
CA GLY A 47 44.29 10.67 21.06
C GLY A 47 45.51 9.74 20.94
N LYS A 48 46.72 10.21 21.29
CA LYS A 48 47.98 9.46 21.14
C LYS A 48 48.74 9.30 22.47
N VAL A 49 48.02 9.38 23.59
CA VAL A 49 48.59 9.15 24.92
C VAL A 49 48.76 7.65 25.15
N PRO A 50 49.96 7.16 25.52
CA PRO A 50 50.15 5.77 25.92
C PRO A 50 49.29 5.39 27.14
N ALA A 51 48.74 4.18 27.17
CA ALA A 51 47.82 3.71 28.21
C ALA A 51 48.39 3.86 29.63
N SER A 52 49.69 3.61 29.82
CA SER A 52 50.39 3.73 31.11
C SER A 52 50.49 5.17 31.63
N VAL A 53 50.47 6.17 30.73
CA VAL A 53 50.49 7.60 31.10
C VAL A 53 49.07 8.10 31.30
N ALA A 54 48.12 7.62 30.49
CA ALA A 54 46.71 7.92 30.65
C ALA A 54 46.20 7.47 32.03
N ALA A 55 46.53 6.24 32.47
CA ALA A 55 46.12 5.71 33.77
C ALA A 55 46.48 6.61 34.98
N LYS A 56 47.56 7.40 34.89
CA LYS A 56 48.00 8.31 35.96
C LYS A 56 47.26 9.66 35.97
N HIS A 57 46.62 10.03 34.87
CA HIS A 57 45.92 11.30 34.69
C HIS A 57 44.40 11.14 34.59
N VAL A 58 43.89 9.91 34.54
CA VAL A 58 42.46 9.61 34.63
C VAL A 58 42.05 9.62 36.12
N SER A 59 40.92 10.24 36.44
CA SER A 59 40.32 10.12 37.77
C SER A 59 39.98 8.65 38.07
N PRO A 60 40.47 8.06 39.19
CA PRO A 60 40.22 6.66 39.52
C PRO A 60 38.73 6.27 39.49
N SER A 61 37.84 7.18 39.91
CA SER A 61 36.38 6.98 39.88
C SER A 61 35.81 6.92 38.46
N ALA A 62 36.23 7.82 37.56
CA ALA A 62 35.77 7.84 36.18
C ALA A 62 36.28 6.62 35.38
N LEU A 63 37.47 6.12 35.75
CA LEU A 63 38.00 4.89 35.19
C LEU A 63 37.15 3.69 35.64
N GLN A 64 36.83 3.59 36.93
CA GLN A 64 36.03 2.49 37.48
C GLN A 64 34.61 2.45 36.92
N GLU A 65 33.94 3.59 36.76
CA GLU A 65 32.60 3.68 36.14
C GLU A 65 32.61 3.21 34.68
N GLN A 66 33.61 3.64 33.90
CA GLN A 66 33.75 3.22 32.51
C GLN A 66 34.12 1.75 32.36
N ILE A 67 34.93 1.21 33.28
CA ILE A 67 35.23 -0.22 33.33
C ILE A 67 33.97 -1.01 33.63
N LEU A 68 33.19 -0.56 34.61
CA LEU A 68 31.93 -1.18 35.01
C LEU A 68 30.94 -1.20 33.84
N GLU A 69 30.70 -0.06 33.18
CA GLU A 69 29.77 0.05 32.05
C GLU A 69 30.18 -0.83 30.87
N ASN A 70 31.46 -0.81 30.48
CA ASN A 70 31.97 -1.62 29.37
C ASN A 70 31.97 -3.12 29.71
N ALA A 71 32.36 -3.49 30.93
CA ALA A 71 32.37 -4.88 31.38
C ALA A 71 30.96 -5.45 31.41
N ILE A 72 30.00 -4.71 31.98
CA ILE A 72 28.58 -5.11 32.01
C ILE A 72 28.03 -5.25 30.60
N SER A 73 28.18 -4.24 29.75
CA SER A 73 27.61 -4.24 28.40
C SER A 73 28.12 -5.42 27.57
N LYS A 74 29.43 -5.70 27.64
CA LYS A 74 30.03 -6.84 26.96
C LYS A 74 29.57 -8.18 27.54
N ALA A 75 29.61 -8.31 28.86
CA ALA A 75 29.23 -9.54 29.55
C ALA A 75 27.75 -9.89 29.36
N VAL A 76 26.86 -8.89 29.36
CA VAL A 76 25.44 -9.08 29.00
C VAL A 76 25.34 -9.60 27.57
N ALA A 77 25.97 -8.94 26.59
CA ALA A 77 25.89 -9.37 25.20
C ALA A 77 26.40 -10.83 25.02
N GLU A 78 27.54 -11.18 25.62
CA GLU A 78 28.09 -12.53 25.56
C GLU A 78 27.20 -13.57 26.25
N ALA A 79 26.59 -13.25 27.41
CA ALA A 79 25.65 -14.13 28.09
C ALA A 79 24.41 -14.43 27.24
N PHE A 80 23.81 -13.41 26.62
CA PHE A 80 22.61 -13.57 25.80
C PHE A 80 22.89 -14.34 24.50
N ILE A 81 24.06 -14.14 23.89
CA ILE A 81 24.49 -14.89 22.70
C ILE A 81 24.74 -16.37 23.04
N ASN A 82 25.46 -16.65 24.14
CA ASN A 82 25.80 -18.03 24.52
C ASN A 82 24.57 -18.86 24.91
N GLU A 83 23.54 -18.22 25.47
CA GLU A 83 22.29 -18.86 25.88
C GLU A 83 21.20 -18.82 24.78
N ASP A 84 21.51 -18.29 23.59
CA ASP A 84 20.59 -18.10 22.45
C ASP A 84 19.29 -17.36 22.84
N ILE A 85 19.40 -16.39 23.75
CA ILE A 85 18.26 -15.62 24.25
C ILE A 85 18.09 -14.36 23.38
N GLN A 86 17.00 -14.32 22.63
CA GLN A 86 16.59 -13.12 21.91
C GLN A 86 15.81 -12.17 22.83
N ALA A 87 16.49 -11.14 23.32
CA ALA A 87 15.87 -10.04 24.06
C ALA A 87 15.12 -9.10 23.10
N LEU A 88 13.88 -8.77 23.43
CA LEU A 88 13.07 -7.79 22.69
C LEU A 88 13.47 -6.35 22.98
N GLU A 89 14.00 -6.10 24.18
CA GLU A 89 14.39 -4.79 24.66
C GLU A 89 15.78 -4.83 25.28
N ARG A 90 16.37 -3.65 25.51
CA ARG A 90 17.64 -3.57 26.24
C ARG A 90 17.45 -4.14 27.66
N PRO A 91 18.28 -5.11 28.10
CA PRO A 91 18.16 -5.70 29.42
C PRO A 91 18.31 -4.65 30.53
N ASN A 92 17.47 -4.70 31.55
CA ASN A 92 17.63 -3.92 32.76
C ASN A 92 18.73 -4.56 33.63
N VAL A 93 19.81 -3.82 33.92
CA VAL A 93 20.94 -4.36 34.67
C VAL A 93 21.02 -3.74 36.06
N GLU A 94 21.05 -4.59 37.07
CA GLU A 94 21.28 -4.22 38.47
C GLU A 94 22.61 -4.80 38.96
N VAL A 95 23.50 -3.94 39.44
CA VAL A 95 24.80 -4.36 40.00
C VAL A 95 24.60 -4.71 41.47
N LYS A 96 24.91 -5.96 41.84
CA LYS A 96 24.78 -6.44 43.23
C LYS A 96 26.06 -6.22 44.02
N LYS A 97 27.22 -6.48 43.40
CA LYS A 97 28.52 -6.38 44.05
C LYS A 97 29.56 -5.95 43.03
N PHE A 98 30.32 -4.91 43.37
CA PHE A 98 31.45 -4.48 42.57
C PHE A 98 32.64 -4.22 43.48
N VAL A 99 33.69 -5.03 43.31
CA VAL A 99 34.99 -4.85 43.92
C VAL A 99 35.99 -4.55 42.80
N PRO A 100 36.55 -3.33 42.73
CA PRO A 100 37.47 -2.94 41.68
C PRO A 100 38.64 -3.94 41.54
N GLY A 101 38.78 -4.52 40.35
CA GLY A 101 39.87 -5.46 40.03
C GLY A 101 39.74 -6.87 40.62
N ALA A 102 38.66 -7.19 41.35
CA ALA A 102 38.49 -8.50 41.97
C ALA A 102 37.20 -9.22 41.56
N GLU A 103 36.04 -8.57 41.63
CA GLU A 103 34.77 -9.25 41.41
C GLU A 103 33.68 -8.28 40.95
N LEU A 104 32.89 -8.70 39.97
CA LEU A 104 31.71 -7.97 39.52
C LEU A 104 30.56 -8.97 39.37
N GLU A 105 29.52 -8.77 40.18
CA GLU A 105 28.26 -9.50 40.13
C GLU A 105 27.12 -8.56 39.78
N PHE A 106 26.41 -8.89 38.70
CA PHE A 106 25.22 -8.15 38.29
C PHE A 106 24.12 -9.10 37.81
N THR A 107 22.89 -8.61 37.87
CA THR A 107 21.70 -9.28 37.34
C THR A 107 21.16 -8.50 36.16
N ALA A 108 20.95 -9.18 35.03
CA ALA A 108 20.35 -8.61 33.82
C ALA A 108 18.97 -9.24 33.59
N GLU A 109 17.93 -8.42 33.60
CA GLU A 109 16.55 -8.83 33.31
C GLU A 109 16.18 -8.43 31.89
N ALA A 110 15.65 -9.36 31.11
CA ALA A 110 15.16 -9.07 29.76
C ALA A 110 13.81 -9.71 29.48
N VAL A 111 13.06 -9.04 28.61
CA VAL A 111 11.82 -9.55 28.05
C VAL A 111 12.16 -10.37 26.80
N VAL A 112 11.69 -11.61 26.75
CA VAL A 112 11.97 -12.57 25.67
C VAL A 112 10.69 -13.00 24.98
N VAL A 113 10.80 -13.40 23.71
CA VAL A 113 9.66 -13.98 22.98
C VAL A 113 9.30 -15.31 23.63
N PRO A 114 8.03 -15.53 24.02
CA PRO A 114 7.62 -16.80 24.60
C PRO A 114 7.72 -17.90 23.54
N PRO A 115 8.05 -19.14 23.94
CA PRO A 115 8.05 -20.26 23.01
C PRO A 115 6.64 -20.52 22.47
N VAL A 116 6.40 -20.22 21.20
CA VAL A 116 5.12 -20.46 20.55
C VAL A 116 5.01 -21.93 20.16
N LYS A 117 4.03 -22.64 20.74
CA LYS A 117 3.63 -23.99 20.29
C LYS A 117 2.44 -23.85 19.36
N LEU A 118 2.65 -24.06 18.07
CA LEU A 118 1.56 -24.10 17.10
C LEU A 118 0.66 -25.31 17.40
N GLY A 119 -0.65 -25.08 17.41
CA GLY A 119 -1.65 -26.16 17.46
C GLY A 119 -1.70 -26.94 16.13
N ASP A 120 -2.65 -27.87 16.01
CA ASP A 120 -2.84 -28.64 14.78
C ASP A 120 -3.53 -27.82 13.67
N TYR A 121 -2.76 -26.95 13.04
CA TYR A 121 -3.20 -26.08 11.96
C TYR A 121 -3.46 -26.83 10.65
N LYS A 122 -2.99 -28.08 10.51
CA LYS A 122 -3.16 -28.89 9.29
C LYS A 122 -4.57 -29.47 9.17
N ASN A 123 -5.31 -29.53 10.28
CA ASN A 123 -6.70 -29.96 10.30
C ASN A 123 -7.72 -28.83 10.06
N LEU A 124 -7.25 -27.59 9.84
CA LEU A 124 -8.11 -26.46 9.51
C LEU A 124 -8.62 -26.58 8.07
N LYS A 125 -9.93 -26.74 7.89
CA LYS A 125 -10.58 -26.76 6.59
C LYS A 125 -11.15 -25.38 6.27
N ALA A 126 -10.59 -24.74 5.25
CA ALA A 126 -11.18 -23.56 4.62
C ALA A 126 -11.94 -23.98 3.36
N LYS A 127 -13.21 -23.55 3.23
CA LYS A 127 -13.96 -23.75 1.99
C LYS A 127 -13.55 -22.66 1.00
N LYS A 128 -12.80 -23.01 -0.05
CA LYS A 128 -12.59 -22.12 -1.19
C LYS A 128 -13.92 -22.04 -1.96
N ALA A 129 -14.53 -20.87 -2.00
CA ALA A 129 -15.64 -20.64 -2.91
C ALA A 129 -15.10 -20.74 -4.34
N ALA A 130 -15.55 -21.72 -5.11
CA ALA A 130 -15.22 -21.77 -6.52
C ALA A 130 -16.10 -20.73 -7.23
N ALA A 131 -15.48 -19.69 -7.77
CA ALA A 131 -16.15 -18.79 -8.71
C ALA A 131 -16.49 -19.62 -9.96
N LYS A 132 -17.78 -19.93 -10.16
CA LYS A 132 -18.26 -20.45 -11.42
C LYS A 132 -18.43 -19.26 -12.35
N VAL A 133 -17.46 -19.04 -13.22
CA VAL A 133 -17.57 -18.06 -14.30
C VAL A 133 -18.54 -18.61 -15.34
N GLU A 134 -19.69 -17.96 -15.46
CA GLU A 134 -20.69 -18.29 -16.47
C GLU A 134 -20.25 -17.76 -17.85
N ALA A 135 -20.73 -18.40 -18.92
CA ALA A 135 -20.41 -17.97 -20.28
C ALA A 135 -20.97 -16.56 -20.59
N SER A 136 -22.03 -16.14 -19.89
CA SER A 136 -22.59 -14.79 -20.00
C SER A 136 -21.62 -13.72 -19.53
N GLU A 137 -20.94 -13.93 -18.40
CA GLU A 137 -19.99 -12.96 -17.83
C GLU A 137 -18.80 -12.74 -18.78
N VAL A 138 -18.31 -13.83 -19.40
CA VAL A 138 -17.25 -13.76 -20.41
C VAL A 138 -17.71 -12.96 -21.64
N ASN A 139 -18.94 -13.20 -22.11
CA ASN A 139 -19.48 -12.48 -23.27
C ASN A 139 -19.72 -11.00 -22.97
N GLU A 140 -20.15 -10.65 -21.75
CA GLU A 140 -20.30 -9.25 -21.33
C GLU A 140 -18.96 -8.51 -21.33
N VAL A 141 -17.90 -9.15 -20.83
CA VAL A 141 -16.54 -8.58 -20.88
C VAL A 141 -16.07 -8.40 -22.32
N ILE A 142 -16.29 -9.40 -23.18
CA ILE A 142 -15.92 -9.30 -24.62
C ILE A 142 -16.66 -8.16 -25.30
N GLU A 143 -17.96 -8.00 -25.05
CA GLU A 143 -18.73 -6.90 -25.63
C GLU A 143 -18.26 -5.54 -25.10
N ARG A 144 -17.88 -5.43 -23.83
CA ARG A 144 -17.29 -4.21 -23.27
C ARG A 144 -15.94 -3.87 -23.92
N ILE A 145 -15.09 -4.86 -24.12
CA ILE A 145 -13.82 -4.68 -24.85
C ILE A 145 -14.13 -4.26 -26.28
N ARG A 146 -15.05 -4.94 -26.96
CA ARG A 146 -15.47 -4.64 -28.34
C ARG A 146 -15.97 -3.20 -28.50
N GLN A 147 -16.72 -2.69 -27.53
CA GLN A 147 -17.17 -1.30 -27.50
C GLN A 147 -16.02 -0.29 -27.40
N SER A 148 -14.89 -0.67 -26.80
CA SER A 148 -13.72 0.19 -26.65
C SER A 148 -12.91 0.33 -27.96
N TYR A 149 -13.03 -0.64 -28.87
CA TYR A 149 -12.36 -0.65 -30.19
C TYR A 149 -13.29 -0.22 -31.34
N VAL A 150 -14.40 0.44 -31.03
CA VAL A 150 -15.33 0.95 -32.04
C VAL A 150 -14.64 1.97 -32.93
N LYS A 151 -14.78 1.78 -34.25
CA LYS A 151 -14.31 2.74 -35.23
C LYS A 151 -15.39 3.80 -35.43
N LYS A 152 -15.01 5.07 -35.28
CA LYS A 152 -15.88 6.23 -35.49
C LYS A 152 -15.66 6.76 -36.90
N THR A 153 -16.73 6.77 -37.71
CA THR A 153 -16.67 7.32 -39.07
C THR A 153 -17.69 8.43 -39.21
N GLU A 154 -17.28 9.61 -39.65
CA GLU A 154 -18.21 10.73 -39.84
C GLU A 154 -19.25 10.41 -40.93
N ALA A 155 -20.52 10.53 -40.59
CA ALA A 155 -21.64 10.18 -41.45
C ALA A 155 -22.43 11.42 -41.86
N LYS A 156 -22.66 11.60 -43.16
CA LYS A 156 -23.45 12.73 -43.71
C LYS A 156 -24.97 12.49 -43.72
N ARG A 157 -25.43 11.46 -43.01
CA ARG A 157 -26.85 11.08 -42.90
C ARG A 157 -27.45 11.61 -41.60
N THR A 158 -28.77 11.48 -41.45
CA THR A 158 -29.45 11.74 -40.17
C THR A 158 -28.92 10.80 -39.09
N ALA A 159 -28.88 11.31 -37.85
CA ALA A 159 -28.52 10.54 -36.67
C ALA A 159 -29.53 9.41 -36.44
N LYS A 160 -29.04 8.20 -36.15
CA LYS A 160 -29.86 7.02 -35.85
C LYS A 160 -29.42 6.43 -34.52
N ASN A 161 -30.30 5.60 -33.95
CA ASN A 161 -29.97 4.84 -32.76
C ASN A 161 -28.70 4.00 -33.00
N GLY A 162 -27.74 4.06 -32.08
CA GLY A 162 -26.42 3.43 -32.21
C GLY A 162 -25.30 4.34 -32.72
N ASP A 163 -25.60 5.51 -33.29
CA ASP A 163 -24.58 6.50 -33.68
C ASP A 163 -24.06 7.29 -32.46
N GLU A 164 -22.89 7.89 -32.61
CA GLU A 164 -22.39 8.91 -31.68
C GLU A 164 -22.60 10.30 -32.28
N VAL A 165 -23.26 11.19 -31.55
CA VAL A 165 -23.46 12.58 -31.95
C VAL A 165 -22.66 13.50 -31.06
N ILE A 166 -22.06 14.53 -31.65
CA ILE A 166 -21.43 15.63 -30.91
C ILE A 166 -22.44 16.76 -30.86
N ILE A 167 -22.88 17.11 -29.66
CA ILE A 167 -23.95 18.09 -29.44
C ILE A 167 -23.54 19.14 -28.41
N ASP A 168 -24.05 20.36 -28.61
CA ASP A 168 -24.21 21.32 -27.52
C ASP A 168 -25.65 21.26 -27.07
N PHE A 169 -25.90 21.29 -25.78
CA PHE A 169 -27.26 21.39 -25.26
C PHE A 169 -27.35 22.38 -24.11
N THR A 170 -28.50 23.01 -23.96
CA THR A 170 -28.83 23.89 -22.83
C THR A 170 -30.25 23.62 -22.37
N GLY A 171 -30.37 23.03 -21.19
CA GLY A 171 -31.63 22.74 -20.52
C GLY A 171 -32.15 23.95 -19.77
N LYS A 172 -33.41 24.32 -20.02
CA LYS A 172 -34.13 25.41 -19.38
C LYS A 172 -35.39 24.88 -18.70
N LYS A 173 -35.61 25.28 -17.45
CA LYS A 173 -36.82 25.03 -16.68
C LYS A 173 -37.60 26.34 -16.56
N GLY A 174 -38.77 26.44 -17.19
CA GLY A 174 -39.59 27.66 -17.16
C GLY A 174 -38.87 28.91 -17.68
N GLY A 175 -37.94 28.75 -18.63
CA GLY A 175 -37.14 29.84 -19.22
C GLY A 175 -35.77 30.09 -18.55
N THR A 176 -35.51 29.53 -17.36
CA THR A 176 -34.22 29.66 -16.65
C THR A 176 -33.35 28.42 -16.87
N ALA A 177 -32.09 28.59 -17.25
CA ALA A 177 -31.14 27.49 -17.34
C ALA A 177 -30.88 26.90 -15.94
N PHE A 178 -30.85 25.57 -15.82
CA PHE A 178 -30.57 24.89 -14.56
C PHE A 178 -29.14 24.32 -14.54
N ASP A 179 -28.57 24.21 -13.33
CA ASP A 179 -27.21 23.73 -13.15
C ASP A 179 -27.08 22.24 -13.53
N GLY A 180 -26.02 21.88 -14.24
CA GLY A 180 -25.84 20.56 -14.84
C GLY A 180 -26.71 20.26 -16.07
N GLY A 181 -27.50 21.24 -16.54
CA GLY A 181 -28.36 21.10 -17.73
C GLY A 181 -27.71 21.52 -19.05
N SER A 182 -26.44 21.94 -19.05
CA SER A 182 -25.77 22.43 -20.26
C SER A 182 -24.39 21.84 -20.45
N ALA A 183 -24.05 21.45 -21.68
CA ALA A 183 -22.71 21.05 -22.08
C ALA A 183 -22.42 21.50 -23.52
N LYS A 184 -21.13 21.61 -23.84
CA LYS A 184 -20.63 21.91 -25.19
C LYS A 184 -19.71 20.78 -25.66
N ASP A 185 -19.70 20.52 -26.97
CA ASP A 185 -18.93 19.47 -27.63
C ASP A 185 -19.12 18.08 -26.96
N PHE A 186 -20.33 17.81 -26.46
CA PHE A 186 -20.62 16.60 -25.72
C PHE A 186 -20.84 15.43 -26.68
N ALA A 187 -20.03 14.37 -26.55
CA ALA A 187 -20.19 13.14 -27.31
C ALA A 187 -21.24 12.24 -26.64
N LEU A 188 -22.40 12.10 -27.28
CA LEU A 188 -23.50 11.26 -26.83
C LEU A 188 -23.68 10.08 -27.78
N LYS A 189 -23.64 8.86 -27.25
CA LYS A 189 -24.05 7.67 -27.99
C LYS A 189 -25.57 7.49 -27.89
N LEU A 190 -26.25 7.54 -29.03
CA LEU A 190 -27.69 7.30 -29.11
C LEU A 190 -27.99 5.82 -28.79
N GLY A 191 -28.91 5.59 -27.87
CA GLY A 191 -29.27 4.27 -27.34
C GLY A 191 -28.46 3.84 -26.11
N SER A 192 -27.66 4.74 -25.53
CA SER A 192 -26.89 4.44 -24.32
C SER A 192 -27.74 4.54 -23.04
N GLY A 193 -28.86 5.26 -23.09
CA GLY A 193 -29.72 5.50 -21.93
C GLY A 193 -29.03 6.37 -20.85
N GLN A 194 -27.99 7.13 -21.24
CA GLN A 194 -27.30 8.04 -20.33
C GLN A 194 -28.15 9.29 -20.05
N PHE A 195 -29.05 9.66 -20.97
CA PHE A 195 -29.94 10.81 -20.82
C PHE A 195 -31.35 10.38 -20.43
N ILE A 196 -32.19 11.36 -20.08
CA ILE A 196 -33.59 11.11 -19.77
C ILE A 196 -34.32 10.48 -20.98
N PRO A 197 -35.28 9.57 -20.74
CA PRO A 197 -36.10 9.00 -21.79
C PRO A 197 -36.70 10.08 -22.69
N GLY A 198 -36.64 9.87 -24.01
CA GLY A 198 -37.08 10.82 -25.02
C GLY A 198 -36.02 11.82 -25.50
N PHE A 199 -34.92 12.02 -24.77
CA PHE A 199 -33.82 12.90 -25.24
C PHE A 199 -33.13 12.31 -26.47
N GLU A 200 -32.62 11.07 -26.33
CA GLU A 200 -31.89 10.39 -27.40
C GLU A 200 -32.79 10.10 -28.62
N GLU A 201 -34.07 9.80 -28.38
CA GLU A 201 -35.07 9.58 -29.44
C GLU A 201 -35.40 10.87 -30.19
N GLY A 202 -35.48 12.01 -29.50
CA GLY A 202 -35.72 13.30 -30.12
C GLY A 202 -34.51 13.82 -30.90
N VAL A 203 -33.28 13.41 -30.54
CA VAL A 203 -32.08 13.74 -31.31
C VAL A 203 -31.94 12.83 -32.54
N ALA A 204 -32.42 11.59 -32.46
CA ALA A 204 -32.47 10.68 -33.60
C ALA A 204 -33.40 11.24 -34.69
N GLY A 205 -32.88 11.34 -35.92
CA GLY A 205 -33.59 11.91 -37.06
C GLY A 205 -33.07 13.27 -37.52
N HIS A 206 -32.28 13.97 -36.71
CA HIS A 206 -31.65 15.26 -37.08
C HIS A 206 -30.30 15.07 -37.80
N LYS A 207 -29.87 16.09 -38.56
CA LYS A 207 -28.58 16.11 -39.27
C LYS A 207 -27.56 16.97 -38.54
N ALA A 208 -26.29 16.77 -38.88
CA ALA A 208 -25.22 17.67 -38.48
C ALA A 208 -25.49 19.09 -39.00
N GLY A 209 -25.42 20.06 -38.09
CA GLY A 209 -25.74 21.47 -38.30
C GLY A 209 -27.13 21.90 -37.80
N ASP A 210 -28.01 20.96 -37.46
CA ASP A 210 -29.37 21.29 -37.03
C ASP A 210 -29.40 21.85 -35.59
N GLU A 211 -30.24 22.87 -35.38
CA GLU A 211 -30.59 23.43 -34.08
C GLU A 211 -32.09 23.21 -33.84
N PHE A 212 -32.44 22.61 -32.72
CA PHE A 212 -33.82 22.28 -32.38
C PHE A 212 -34.04 22.25 -30.87
N ASP A 213 -35.28 22.48 -30.45
CA ASP A 213 -35.70 22.45 -29.05
C ASP A 213 -36.49 21.17 -28.78
N LEU A 214 -36.13 20.44 -27.72
CA LEU A 214 -36.87 19.28 -27.24
C LEU A 214 -37.55 19.58 -25.90
N GLU A 215 -38.86 19.44 -25.87
CA GLU A 215 -39.64 19.49 -24.62
C GLU A 215 -39.67 18.10 -23.98
N LEU A 216 -39.02 17.96 -22.82
CA LEU A 216 -38.90 16.69 -22.12
C LEU A 216 -39.36 16.83 -20.68
N THR A 217 -39.84 15.72 -20.12
CA THR A 217 -40.24 15.65 -18.71
C THR A 217 -39.31 14.71 -17.98
N PHE A 218 -38.68 15.18 -16.92
CA PHE A 218 -37.85 14.33 -16.09
C PHE A 218 -38.69 13.23 -15.41
N PRO A 219 -38.17 12.00 -15.31
CA PRO A 219 -38.83 10.92 -14.56
C PRO A 219 -39.13 11.33 -13.11
N LYS A 220 -40.19 10.77 -12.52
CA LYS A 220 -40.53 11.01 -11.10
C LYS A 220 -39.46 10.47 -10.14
N ASP A 221 -38.72 9.45 -10.56
CA ASP A 221 -37.66 8.80 -9.78
C ASP A 221 -36.25 9.36 -10.09
N TYR A 222 -36.17 10.59 -10.62
CA TYR A 222 -34.88 11.21 -10.94
C TYR A 222 -34.08 11.56 -9.68
N HIS A 223 -32.76 11.40 -9.75
CA HIS A 223 -31.88 11.52 -8.58
C HIS A 223 -31.89 12.93 -7.98
N ALA A 224 -32.08 13.95 -8.82
CA ALA A 224 -32.32 15.31 -8.38
C ALA A 224 -33.81 15.53 -8.09
N LYS A 225 -34.18 15.53 -6.80
CA LYS A 225 -35.56 15.76 -6.33
C LYS A 225 -36.18 17.05 -6.87
N GLU A 226 -35.38 18.07 -7.14
CA GLU A 226 -35.83 19.36 -7.68
C GLU A 226 -36.19 19.33 -9.17
N MET A 227 -35.70 18.32 -9.89
CA MET A 227 -35.95 18.09 -11.32
C MET A 227 -36.96 16.97 -11.56
N ALA A 228 -37.18 16.09 -10.59
CA ALA A 228 -38.15 14.99 -10.69
C ALA A 228 -39.55 15.47 -11.10
N GLY A 229 -40.08 14.93 -12.21
CA GLY A 229 -41.41 15.28 -12.73
C GLY A 229 -41.55 16.67 -13.35
N GLN A 230 -40.45 17.43 -13.50
CA GLN A 230 -40.47 18.76 -14.07
C GLN A 230 -40.38 18.72 -15.59
N LYS A 231 -41.12 19.62 -16.25
CA LYS A 231 -41.02 19.87 -17.69
C LYS A 231 -39.85 20.83 -17.96
N VAL A 232 -39.00 20.48 -18.89
CA VAL A 232 -37.85 21.27 -19.32
C VAL A 232 -37.77 21.32 -20.84
N VAL A 233 -37.15 22.37 -21.34
CA VAL A 233 -36.86 22.54 -22.77
C VAL A 233 -35.35 22.45 -22.93
N PHE A 234 -34.88 21.51 -23.75
CA PHE A 234 -33.48 21.40 -24.14
C PHE A 234 -33.29 21.98 -25.52
N SER A 235 -32.57 23.10 -25.61
CA SER A 235 -32.08 23.62 -26.88
C SER A 235 -30.82 22.85 -27.26
N ILE A 236 -30.84 22.12 -28.37
CA ILE A 236 -29.78 21.23 -28.82
C ILE A 236 -29.25 21.72 -30.16
N LYS A 237 -27.92 21.76 -30.29
CA LYS A 237 -27.21 22.00 -31.54
C LYS A 237 -26.40 20.77 -31.87
N LEU A 238 -26.69 20.14 -33.01
CA LEU A 238 -25.98 18.95 -33.46
C LEU A 238 -24.79 19.37 -34.32
N HIS A 239 -23.56 19.14 -33.87
CA HIS A 239 -22.35 19.49 -34.61
C HIS A 239 -21.94 18.40 -35.59
N LYS A 240 -21.88 17.14 -35.11
CA LYS A 240 -21.39 16.00 -35.92
C LYS A 240 -22.17 14.73 -35.61
N VAL A 241 -22.31 13.88 -36.63
CA VAL A 241 -22.84 12.51 -36.50
C VAL A 241 -21.71 11.55 -36.90
N ASN A 242 -21.33 10.67 -35.99
CA ASN A 242 -20.36 9.61 -36.19
C ASN A 242 -21.09 8.26 -36.20
N GLU A 243 -20.97 7.53 -37.28
CA GLU A 243 -21.36 6.13 -37.36
C GLU A 243 -20.35 5.27 -36.59
N LEU A 244 -20.87 4.49 -35.65
CA LEU A 244 -20.10 3.59 -34.80
C LEU A 244 -20.06 2.20 -35.43
N GLU A 245 -18.94 1.84 -36.02
CA GLU A 245 -18.72 0.50 -36.57
C GLU A 245 -18.07 -0.39 -35.50
N LEU A 246 -18.84 -1.32 -34.96
CA LEU A 246 -18.33 -2.34 -34.05
C LEU A 246 -17.43 -3.30 -34.82
N PRO A 247 -16.18 -3.55 -34.37
CA PRO A 247 -15.34 -4.54 -35.00
C PRO A 247 -16.01 -5.92 -34.96
N LYS A 248 -15.72 -6.76 -35.95
CA LYS A 248 -16.17 -8.16 -35.94
C LYS A 248 -15.42 -8.91 -34.85
N LEU A 249 -16.09 -9.85 -34.20
CA LEU A 249 -15.47 -10.73 -33.21
C LEU A 249 -14.80 -11.90 -33.92
N ASP A 250 -13.64 -11.63 -34.51
CA ASP A 250 -12.79 -12.58 -35.23
C ASP A 250 -11.39 -12.63 -34.63
N ASP A 251 -10.53 -13.45 -35.23
CA ASP A 251 -9.15 -13.66 -34.78
C ASP A 251 -8.31 -12.38 -34.93
N GLU A 252 -8.66 -11.48 -35.87
CA GLU A 252 -8.03 -10.16 -35.98
C GLU A 252 -8.36 -9.25 -34.79
N PHE A 253 -9.60 -9.32 -34.28
CA PHE A 253 -9.99 -8.63 -33.06
C PHE A 253 -9.25 -9.17 -31.83
N ALA A 254 -9.07 -10.49 -31.74
CA ALA A 254 -8.29 -11.11 -30.66
C ALA A 254 -6.83 -10.59 -30.65
N ALA A 255 -6.20 -10.52 -31.82
CA ALA A 255 -4.85 -9.97 -31.99
C ALA A 255 -4.73 -8.46 -31.67
N LYS A 256 -5.83 -7.70 -31.79
CA LYS A 256 -5.87 -6.28 -31.37
C LYS A 256 -6.01 -6.11 -29.86
N CYS A 257 -6.63 -7.07 -29.19
CA CYS A 257 -6.87 -7.02 -27.75
C CYS A 257 -5.63 -7.42 -26.93
N GLY A 258 -4.68 -8.15 -27.52
CA GLY A 258 -3.50 -8.62 -26.81
C GLY A 258 -2.70 -9.65 -27.61
N PRO A 259 -1.84 -10.44 -26.94
CA PRO A 259 -1.01 -11.47 -27.57
C PRO A 259 -1.80 -12.74 -27.91
N PHE A 260 -2.99 -12.60 -28.47
CA PHE A 260 -3.88 -13.70 -28.83
C PHE A 260 -3.90 -13.87 -30.34
N THR A 261 -3.84 -15.11 -30.80
CA THR A 261 -3.94 -15.43 -32.24
C THR A 261 -5.34 -15.89 -32.62
N GLU A 262 -6.10 -16.45 -31.67
CA GLU A 262 -7.47 -16.89 -31.88
C GLU A 262 -8.45 -16.28 -30.86
N MET A 263 -9.71 -16.11 -31.28
CA MET A 263 -10.76 -15.64 -30.38
C MET A 263 -11.06 -16.60 -29.22
N LYS A 264 -10.72 -17.89 -29.37
CA LYS A 264 -10.82 -18.87 -28.27
C LYS A 264 -9.82 -18.60 -27.16
N GLU A 265 -8.61 -18.14 -27.51
CA GLU A 265 -7.57 -17.82 -26.53
C GLU A 265 -7.99 -16.61 -25.68
N LEU A 266 -8.53 -15.56 -26.33
CA LEU A 266 -9.08 -14.40 -25.63
C LEU A 266 -10.21 -14.80 -24.66
N LYS A 267 -11.14 -15.67 -25.09
CA LYS A 267 -12.21 -16.20 -24.21
C LYS A 267 -11.67 -16.97 -23.02
N ALA A 268 -10.65 -17.80 -23.23
CA ALA A 268 -10.05 -18.62 -22.17
C ALA A 268 -9.31 -17.75 -21.16
N ASP A 269 -8.61 -16.71 -21.62
CA ASP A 269 -7.88 -15.77 -20.78
C ASP A 269 -8.84 -14.95 -19.91
N ILE A 270 -9.89 -14.36 -20.51
CA ILE A 270 -10.94 -13.64 -19.77
C ILE A 270 -11.60 -14.55 -18.73
N LYS A 271 -11.86 -15.82 -19.08
CA LYS A 271 -12.44 -16.78 -18.13
C LYS A 271 -11.49 -17.11 -16.97
N ARG A 272 -10.17 -17.13 -17.21
CA ARG A 272 -9.17 -17.35 -16.15
C ARG A 272 -9.14 -16.15 -15.21
N GLU A 273 -9.06 -14.94 -15.74
CA GLU A 273 -9.04 -13.69 -14.95
C GLU A 273 -10.31 -13.53 -14.10
N LEU A 274 -11.48 -13.96 -14.59
CA LEU A 274 -12.73 -13.94 -13.82
C LEU A 274 -12.82 -15.04 -12.74
N ALA A 275 -12.01 -16.09 -12.85
CA ALA A 275 -12.04 -17.25 -11.95
C ALA A 275 -11.00 -17.18 -10.81
N GLU A 276 -9.99 -16.30 -10.95
CA GLU A 276 -9.00 -15.99 -9.91
C GLU A 276 -9.55 -15.05 -8.84
#